data_AF-A0A914PU69-F1
#
_entry.id   AF-A0A914PU69-F1
#
_cell.length_a   1.000
_cell.length_b   1.000
_cell.length_c   1.000
_cell.angle_alpha   90.00
_cell.angle_beta   90.00
_cell.angle_gamma   90.00
#
_symmetry.space_group_name_H-M   'P 1'
#
loop_
_entity.id
_entity.type
_entity.pdbx_description
1 polymer ?
#
loop_
_entity_poly.entity_id
_entity_poly.type
_entity_poly.pdbx_seq_one_letter_code
_entity_poly.pdbx_strand_id
1 'polypeptide(L)'
;MAEGDSIAHIAMSKGQKDDIIKEKLRQIEHDIELEKIVYDRQVDATIKGYDERVAQVKDRVIENLLDLVTNIKPEIHHNFTVRKEINETGTYTRIFDPLHSGRRC
;
A
#
# COMPACT_ATOMS: atom_id res chain seq x y z
N MET A 1 -37.31 65.33 14.51
CA MET A 1 -37.72 64.08 13.86
C MET A 1 -36.63 63.73 12.84
N ALA A 2 -35.59 62.98 13.24
CA ALA A 2 -34.46 62.63 12.36
C ALA A 2 -33.75 61.30 12.75
N GLU A 3 -34.10 60.70 13.89
CA GLU A 3 -33.46 59.46 14.36
C GLU A 3 -34.00 58.20 13.68
N GLY A 4 -35.24 58.22 13.19
CA GLY A 4 -35.88 57.09 12.51
C GLY A 4 -35.26 56.74 11.14
N ASP A 5 -34.78 57.74 10.40
CA ASP A 5 -34.15 57.54 9.08
C ASP A 5 -32.78 56.85 9.20
N SER A 6 -32.06 57.08 10.30
CA SER A 6 -30.76 56.43 10.58
C SER A 6 -30.90 54.93 10.85
N ILE A 7 -31.93 54.54 11.61
CA ILE A 7 -32.19 53.12 11.95
C ILE A 7 -32.66 52.34 10.72
N ALA A 8 -33.53 52.94 9.90
CA ALA A 8 -33.99 52.32 8.65
C ALA A 8 -32.82 52.04 7.68
N HIS A 9 -31.88 52.97 7.56
CA HIS A 9 -30.71 52.82 6.69
C HIS A 9 -29.77 51.69 7.17
N ILE A 10 -29.60 51.56 8.50
CA ILE A 10 -28.81 50.48 9.10
C ILE A 10 -29.48 49.12 8.88
N ALA A 11 -30.81 49.02 9.07
CA ALA A 11 -31.56 47.80 8.86
C ALA A 11 -31.50 47.32 7.40
N MET A 12 -31.63 48.23 6.43
CA MET A 12 -31.48 47.90 5.01
C MET A 12 -30.07 47.43 4.67
N SER A 13 -29.03 48.09 5.18
CA SER A 13 -27.64 47.68 4.96
C SER A 13 -27.35 46.30 5.56
N LYS A 14 -27.92 45.99 6.73
CA LYS A 14 -27.79 44.67 7.36
C LYS A 14 -28.49 43.59 6.53
N GLY A 15 -29.73 43.83 6.08
CA GLY A 15 -30.47 42.89 5.23
C GLY A 15 -29.72 42.55 3.94
N GLN A 16 -29.15 43.56 3.27
CA GLN A 16 -28.33 43.35 2.06
C GLN A 16 -27.09 42.49 2.35
N LYS A 17 -26.41 42.72 3.48
CA LYS A 17 -25.24 41.91 3.89
C LYS A 17 -25.64 40.48 4.21
N ASP A 18 -26.77 40.27 4.88
CA ASP A 18 -27.28 38.94 5.22
C ASP A 18 -27.63 38.16 3.95
N ASP A 19 -28.22 38.81 2.94
CA ASP A 19 -28.51 38.19 1.65
C ASP A 19 -27.24 37.83 0.87
N ILE A 20 -26.22 38.69 0.89
CA ILE A 20 -24.90 38.39 0.31
C ILE A 20 -24.25 37.19 1.01
N ILE A 21 -24.34 37.13 2.34
CA ILE A 21 -23.79 36.00 3.11
C ILE A 21 -24.50 34.71 2.75
N LYS A 22 -25.83 34.70 2.69
CA LYS A 22 -26.62 33.53 2.27
C LYS A 22 -26.25 33.06 0.87
N GLU A 23 -26.06 33.99 -0.06
CA GLU A 23 -25.65 33.65 -1.42
C GLU A 23 -24.27 33.01 -1.46
N LYS A 24 -23.30 33.57 -0.73
CA LYS A 24 -21.96 32.99 -0.61
C LYS A 24 -21.98 31.61 0.05
N LEU A 25 -22.82 31.40 1.07
CA LEU A 25 -22.97 30.10 1.71
C LEU A 25 -23.52 29.06 0.74
N ARG A 26 -24.52 29.41 -0.09
CA ARG A 26 -25.04 28.52 -1.14
C ARG A 26 -23.98 28.16 -2.17
N GLN A 27 -23.14 29.12 -2.56
CA GLN A 27 -22.02 28.86 -3.48
C GLN A 27 -21.00 27.90 -2.87
N ILE A 28 -20.61 28.13 -1.61
CA ILE A 28 -19.68 27.23 -0.89
C ILE A 28 -20.26 25.81 -0.77
N GLU A 29 -21.54 25.66 -0.43
CA GLU A 29 -22.20 24.36 -0.36
C GLU A 29 -22.18 23.64 -1.72
N HIS A 30 -22.45 24.37 -2.80
CA HIS A 30 -22.40 23.83 -4.15
C HIS A 30 -20.98 23.40 -4.56
N ASP A 31 -19.98 24.23 -4.26
CA ASP A 31 -18.58 23.93 -4.57
C ASP A 31 -18.10 22.68 -3.81
N ILE A 32 -18.48 22.54 -2.54
CA ILE A 32 -18.18 21.35 -1.74
C ILE A 32 -18.83 20.09 -2.34
N GLU A 33 -20.07 20.20 -2.83
CA GLU A 33 -20.75 19.06 -3.46
C GLU A 33 -20.08 18.65 -4.78
N LEU A 34 -19.68 19.62 -5.60
CA LEU A 34 -18.92 19.36 -6.82
C LEU A 34 -17.57 18.73 -6.52
N GLU A 35 -16.84 19.23 -5.53
CA GLU A 35 -15.54 18.71 -5.14
C GLU A 35 -15.64 17.26 -4.66
N LYS A 36 -16.67 16.91 -3.89
CA LYS A 36 -16.95 15.52 -3.49
C LYS A 36 -17.16 14.61 -4.69
N ILE A 37 -18.00 15.02 -5.64
CA ILE A 37 -18.26 14.22 -6.86
C ILE A 37 -16.98 14.02 -7.67
N VAL A 38 -16.13 15.05 -7.79
CA VAL A 38 -14.86 14.95 -8.51
C VAL A 38 -13.91 14.01 -7.77
N TYR A 39 -13.81 14.13 -6.45
CA TYR A 39 -12.96 13.29 -5.62
C TYR A 39 -13.37 11.82 -5.71
N ASP A 40 -14.67 11.52 -5.56
CA ASP A 40 -15.19 10.16 -5.64
C ASP A 40 -14.87 9.52 -7.00
N ARG A 41 -15.06 10.26 -8.09
CA ARG A 41 -14.72 9.78 -9.44
C ARG A 41 -13.23 9.52 -9.62
N GLN A 42 -12.36 10.35 -9.03
CA GLN A 42 -10.92 10.16 -9.09
C GLN A 42 -10.48 8.92 -8.29
N VAL A 43 -11.07 8.72 -7.11
CA VAL A 43 -10.84 7.54 -6.28
C VAL A 43 -11.30 6.29 -7.01
N ASP A 44 -12.51 6.27 -7.56
CA ASP A 44 -13.04 5.13 -8.33
C ASP A 44 -12.16 4.78 -9.54
N ALA A 45 -11.73 5.78 -10.30
CA ALA A 45 -10.82 5.58 -11.42
C ALA A 45 -9.46 5.02 -10.97
N THR A 46 -8.96 5.48 -9.82
CA THR A 46 -7.71 5.01 -9.23
C THR A 46 -7.83 3.55 -8.78
N ILE A 47 -8.89 3.21 -8.04
CA ILE A 47 -9.17 1.84 -7.59
C ILE A 47 -9.26 0.90 -8.79
N LYS A 48 -10.03 1.28 -9.81
CA LYS A 48 -10.15 0.49 -11.04
C LYS A 48 -8.80 0.26 -11.72
N GLY A 49 -7.95 1.29 -11.79
CA GLY A 49 -6.61 1.16 -12.33
C GLY A 49 -5.70 0.22 -11.52
N TYR A 50 -5.86 0.18 -10.20
CA TYR A 50 -5.18 -0.81 -9.35
C TYR A 50 -5.67 -2.23 -9.60
N ASP A 51 -6.99 -2.44 -9.67
CA ASP A 51 -7.57 -3.76 -9.93
C ASP A 51 -7.11 -4.33 -11.27
N GLU A 52 -7.08 -3.50 -12.32
CA GLU A 52 -6.57 -3.90 -13.64
C GLU A 52 -5.09 -4.30 -13.60
N ARG A 53 -4.25 -3.54 -12.87
CA ARG A 53 -2.82 -3.87 -12.70
C ARG A 53 -2.62 -5.15 -11.91
N VAL A 54 -3.38 -5.35 -10.84
CA VAL A 54 -3.33 -6.60 -10.05
C VAL A 54 -3.74 -7.77 -10.94
N ALA A 55 -4.82 -7.64 -11.71
CA ALA A 55 -5.27 -8.69 -12.62
C ALA A 55 -4.19 -9.08 -13.65
N GLN A 56 -3.44 -8.11 -14.18
CA GLN A 56 -2.36 -8.36 -15.16
C GLN A 56 -1.14 -9.07 -14.55
N VAL A 57 -0.84 -8.84 -13.28
CA VAL A 57 0.43 -9.28 -12.66
C VAL A 57 0.24 -10.45 -11.69
N LYS A 58 -1.00 -10.69 -11.22
CA LYS A 58 -1.34 -11.71 -10.23
C LYS A 58 -0.81 -13.09 -10.60
N ASP A 59 -1.10 -13.56 -11.81
CA ASP A 59 -0.77 -14.94 -12.19
C ASP A 59 0.74 -15.16 -12.23
N ARG A 60 1.49 -14.19 -12.74
CA ARG A 60 2.97 -14.20 -12.72
C ARG A 60 3.54 -14.22 -11.30
N VAL A 61 2.93 -13.48 -10.37
CA VAL A 61 3.37 -13.50 -8.96
C VAL A 61 3.10 -14.86 -8.34
N ILE A 62 1.94 -15.46 -8.61
CA ILE A 62 1.59 -16.80 -8.13
C ILE A 62 2.57 -17.83 -8.67
N GLU A 63 2.87 -17.82 -9.97
CA GLU A 63 3.85 -18.72 -10.58
C GLU A 63 5.22 -18.60 -9.91
N ASN A 64 5.74 -17.39 -9.74
CA ASN A 64 7.03 -17.17 -9.08
C ASN A 64 7.05 -17.69 -7.63
N LEU A 65 5.94 -17.52 -6.89
CA LEU A 65 5.82 -18.01 -5.52
C LEU A 65 5.76 -19.55 -5.47
N LEU A 66 5.03 -20.17 -6.41
CA LEU A 66 4.98 -21.62 -6.52
C LEU A 66 6.36 -22.20 -6.88
N ASP A 67 7.10 -21.57 -7.78
CA ASP A 67 8.47 -21.96 -8.13
C ASP A 67 9.39 -21.90 -6.92
N LEU A 68 9.29 -20.85 -6.09
CA LEU A 68 10.11 -20.73 -4.89
C LEU A 68 9.82 -21.84 -3.86
N VAL A 69 8.55 -22.22 -3.70
CA VAL A 69 8.13 -23.23 -2.72
C VAL A 69 8.45 -24.65 -3.20
N THR A 70 8.32 -24.90 -4.50
CA THR A 70 8.56 -26.23 -5.09
C THR A 70 10.03 -26.52 -5.36
N ASN A 71 10.84 -25.49 -5.63
CA ASN A 71 12.27 -25.64 -5.88
C ASN A 71 13.08 -25.72 -4.57
N ILE A 72 12.97 -26.86 -3.89
CA ILE A 72 13.73 -27.14 -2.67
C ILE A 72 15.21 -27.22 -3.02
N LYS A 73 16.00 -26.29 -2.49
CA LYS A 73 17.47 -26.31 -2.55
C LYS A 73 18.01 -26.80 -1.22
N PRO A 74 18.30 -28.11 -1.08
CA PRO A 74 18.89 -28.63 0.14
C PRO A 74 20.30 -28.05 0.29
N GLU A 75 20.48 -27.26 1.34
CA GLU A 75 21.78 -26.70 1.69
C GLU A 75 22.43 -27.50 2.81
N ILE A 76 23.72 -27.79 2.64
CA ILE A 76 24.55 -28.34 3.70
C ILE A 76 25.12 -27.15 4.46
N HIS A 77 24.91 -27.13 5.76
CA HIS A 77 25.43 -26.06 6.61
C HIS A 77 26.94 -25.92 6.42
N HIS A 78 27.45 -24.70 6.26
CA HIS A 78 28.86 -24.39 5.96
C HIS A 78 29.86 -24.97 6.98
N ASN A 79 29.39 -25.38 8.16
CA ASN A 79 30.15 -26.08 9.18
C ASN A 79 30.27 -27.59 8.96
N PHE A 80 29.90 -28.13 7.79
CA PHE A 80 30.14 -29.54 7.45
C PHE A 80 31.21 -29.65 6.36
N THR A 81 32.18 -30.53 6.58
CA THR A 81 33.18 -30.91 5.57
C THR A 81 32.72 -32.19 4.89
N VAL A 82 32.78 -32.21 3.55
CA VAL A 82 32.52 -33.43 2.77
C VAL A 82 33.84 -34.17 2.56
N ARG A 83 33.97 -35.37 3.12
CA ARG A 83 35.10 -36.27 2.87
C ARG A 83 34.67 -37.41 1.95
N LYS A 84 35.57 -37.81 1.04
CA LYS A 84 35.39 -39.00 0.21
C LYS A 84 36.20 -40.13 0.83
N GLU A 85 35.52 -41.18 1.25
CA GLU A 85 36.16 -42.40 1.71
C GLU A 85 35.94 -43.52 0.68
N ILE A 86 36.98 -44.32 0.47
CA ILE A 86 36.93 -45.53 -0.36
C ILE A 86 36.85 -46.69 0.63
N ASN A 87 35.74 -47.43 0.57
CA ASN A 87 35.56 -48.59 1.43
C ASN A 87 36.39 -49.78 0.91
N GLU A 88 36.56 -50.82 1.72
CA GLU A 88 37.35 -52.02 1.39
C GLU A 88 36.89 -52.73 0.09
N THR A 89 35.65 -52.50 -0.33
CA THR A 89 35.07 -52.99 -1.58
C THR A 89 35.31 -52.10 -2.80
N GLY A 90 36.05 -50.99 -2.64
CA GLY A 90 36.34 -50.02 -3.69
C GLY A 90 35.22 -49.03 -4.00
N THR A 91 34.11 -49.04 -3.26
CA THR A 91 33.01 -48.08 -3.42
C THR A 91 33.28 -46.76 -2.70
N TYR A 92 32.96 -45.65 -3.36
CA TYR A 92 33.07 -44.30 -2.81
C TYR A 92 31.85 -43.93 -1.98
N THR A 93 32.06 -43.51 -0.73
CA THR A 93 31.01 -42.94 0.12
C THR A 93 31.35 -41.49 0.49
N ARG A 94 30.35 -40.60 0.47
CA ARG A 94 30.49 -39.21 0.92
C ARG A 94 30.03 -39.11 2.36
N ILE A 95 30.90 -38.66 3.25
CA ILE A 95 30.60 -38.46 4.67
C ILE A 95 30.54 -36.96 4.96
N PHE A 96 29.55 -36.56 5.75
CA PHE A 96 29.34 -35.18 6.20
C PHE A 96 29.78 -35.05 7.67
N ASP A 97 30.96 -34.48 7.90
CA ASP A 97 31.49 -34.30 9.26
C ASP A 97 31.33 -32.85 9.72
N PRO A 98 30.83 -32.59 10.95
CA PRO A 98 30.87 -31.26 11.53
C PRO A 98 32.33 -30.81 11.72
N LEU A 99 32.66 -29.60 11.27
CA LEU A 99 33.99 -28.96 11.28
C LEU A 99 34.66 -28.89 12.67
N HIS A 100 33.93 -29.16 13.75
CA HIS A 100 34.37 -28.99 15.14
C HIS A 100 34.30 -30.27 16.01
N SER A 101 34.01 -31.45 15.45
CA SER A 101 33.99 -32.70 16.25
C SER A 101 35.37 -33.14 16.79
N GLY A 102 36.44 -32.42 16.43
CA GLY A 102 37.83 -32.67 16.84
C GLY A 102 38.38 -31.84 18.00
N ARG A 103 37.59 -30.98 18.67
CA ARG A 103 38.05 -30.34 19.93
C ARG A 103 37.34 -30.95 21.13
N ARG A 104 37.88 -32.08 21.61
CA ARG A 104 37.79 -32.40 23.03
C ARG A 104 38.74 -31.46 23.77
N CYS A 105 38.19 -30.66 24.66
CA CYS A 105 38.93 -30.14 25.81
C CYS A 105 39.35 -31.32 26.69
#